data_AF-A0A1B1TSU7-F1
#
_entry.id   AF-A0A1B1TSU7-F1
#
_cell.length_a   1.000
_cell.length_b   1.000
_cell.length_c   1.000
_cell.angle_alpha   90.00
_cell.angle_beta   90.00
_cell.angle_gamma   90.00
#
_symmetry.space_group_name_H-M   'P 1'
#
loop_
_entity.id
_entity.type
_entity.pdbx_description
1 polymer ?
#
loop_
_entity_poly.entity_id
_entity_poly.type
_entity_poly.pdbx_seq_one_letter_code
_entity_poly.pdbx_strand_id
1 'polypeptide(L)' 'MDDTDFQKTFVDAFVTYSEEIAGKVYILENVPARVCQETGEKLFVLEMVDRLQEIIWGQ' A
#
# COMPACT_ATOMS: atom_id res chain seq x y z
N MET A 1 -19.13 6.69 15.88
CA MET A 1 -18.41 5.57 15.24
C MET A 1 -17.29 5.24 16.18
N ASP A 2 -17.29 4.01 16.70
CA ASP A 2 -16.28 3.54 17.66
C ASP A 2 -14.98 3.22 16.89
N ASP A 3 -13.88 3.88 17.25
CA ASP A 3 -12.56 3.75 16.61
C ASP A 3 -12.07 2.29 16.56
N THR A 4 -12.60 1.44 17.44
CA THR A 4 -12.26 0.02 17.56
C THR A 4 -12.66 -0.82 16.35
N ASP A 5 -13.64 -0.39 15.55
CA ASP A 5 -14.13 -1.17 14.40
C ASP A 5 -13.14 -1.18 13.24
N PHE A 6 -12.45 -0.05 13.01
CA PHE A 6 -11.39 0.07 12.01
C PHE A 6 -10.26 -0.93 12.24
N GLN A 7 -9.92 -1.27 13.48
CA GLN A 7 -8.84 -2.23 13.71
C GLN A 7 -9.22 -3.68 13.38
N LYS A 8 -10.51 -4.04 13.41
CA LYS A 8 -10.98 -5.41 13.14
C LYS A 8 -11.05 -5.71 11.65
N THR A 9 -11.39 -4.72 10.84
CA THR A 9 -11.57 -4.91 9.38
C THR A 9 -10.24 -4.88 8.62
N PHE A 10 -9.19 -4.28 9.18
CA PHE A 10 -7.87 -4.23 8.54
C PHE A 10 -6.97 -5.39 8.97
N VAL A 11 -6.62 -6.23 8.00
CA VAL A 11 -5.72 -7.38 8.18
C VAL A 11 -4.37 -7.15 7.52
N ASP A 12 -3.31 -7.67 8.13
CA ASP A 12 -1.96 -7.60 7.54
C ASP A 12 -1.85 -8.58 6.37
N ALA A 13 -1.33 -8.10 5.24
CA ALA A 13 -1.17 -8.89 4.02
C ALA A 13 0.00 -8.40 3.17
N PHE A 14 0.50 -9.27 2.30
CA PHE A 14 1.39 -8.90 1.21
C PHE A 14 0.56 -8.66 -0.05
N VAL A 15 0.74 -7.49 -0.65
CA VAL A 15 -0.05 -7.05 -1.81
C VAL A 15 0.85 -6.74 -3.00
N THR A 16 0.26 -6.79 -4.19
CA THR A 16 0.86 -6.21 -5.39
C THR A 16 0.33 -4.79 -5.54
N TYR A 17 1.25 -3.84 -5.65
CA TYR A 17 0.96 -2.43 -5.93
C TYR A 17 1.40 -2.10 -7.36
N SER A 18 0.49 -1.55 -8.15
CA SER A 18 0.75 -1.22 -9.55
C SER A 18 0.33 0.22 -9.81
N GLU A 19 1.24 1.03 -10.33
CA GLU A 19 0.97 2.42 -10.67
C GLU A 19 1.59 2.79 -12.01
N GLU A 20 0.91 3.68 -12.72
CA GLU A 20 1.44 4.29 -13.93
C GLU A 20 1.92 5.70 -13.63
N ILE A 21 3.21 5.96 -13.86
CA ILE A 21 3.85 7.26 -13.59
C ILE A 21 4.66 7.64 -14.82
N ALA A 22 4.34 8.81 -15.40
CA ALA A 22 4.98 9.33 -16.60
C ALA A 22 5.04 8.32 -17.78
N GLY A 23 3.96 7.54 -17.96
CA GLY A 23 3.86 6.54 -19.03
C GLY A 23 4.68 5.26 -18.79
N LYS A 24 5.24 5.08 -17.59
CA LYS A 24 5.88 3.84 -17.14
C LYS A 24 5.01 3.18 -16.08
N VAL A 25 4.79 1.87 -16.22
CA VAL A 25 4.08 1.07 -15.23
C VAL A 25 5.10 0.48 -14.25
N TYR A 26 4.93 0.79 -12.98
CA TYR A 26 5.70 0.22 -11.88
C TYR A 26 4.83 -0.83 -11.18
N ILE A 27 5.37 -2.03 -11.02
CA ILE A 27 4.71 -3.14 -10.32
C ILE A 27 5.62 -3.56 -9.18
N LEU A 28 5.15 -3.36 -7.95
CA LEU A 28 5.83 -3.80 -6.74
C LEU A 28 5.07 -4.97 -6.15
N GLU A 29 5.74 -6.10 -6.06
CA GLU A 29 5.19 -7.33 -5.51
C GLU A 29 5.62 -7.51 -4.06
N ASN A 30 4.83 -8.26 -3.29
CA ASN A 30 5.13 -8.59 -1.89
C ASN A 30 5.30 -7.35 -0.99
N VAL A 31 4.52 -6.31 -1.24
CA VAL A 31 4.52 -5.10 -0.41
C VAL A 31 3.70 -5.36 0.86
N PRO A 32 4.28 -5.21 2.07
CA PRO A 32 3.52 -5.34 3.31
C PRO A 32 2.53 -4.18 3.44
N ALA A 33 1.25 -4.50 3.68
CA ALA A 33 0.18 -3.53 3.85
C ALA A 33 -0.87 -4.05 4.83
N ARG A 34 -1.68 -3.14 5.37
CA ARG A 34 -2.95 -3.49 6.03
C ARG A 34 -4.07 -3.30 5.04
N VAL A 35 -4.93 -4.30 4.86
CA VAL A 35 -6.01 -4.30 3.88
C VAL A 35 -7.35 -4.34 4.59
N CYS A 36 -8.22 -3.37 4.28
CA CYS A 36 -9.61 -3.38 4.71
C CYS A 36 -10.36 -4.50 3.98
N GLN A 37 -10.90 -5.48 4.72
CA GLN A 37 -11.65 -6.59 4.13
C GLN A 37 -12.99 -6.17 3.50
N GLU A 38 -13.56 -5.03 3.91
CA GLU A 38 -14.84 -4.55 3.41
C GLU A 38 -14.71 -3.70 2.14
N THR A 39 -13.68 -2.83 2.10
CA THR A 39 -13.53 -1.83 1.02
C THR A 39 -12.38 -2.15 0.06
N GLY A 40 -11.43 -3.01 0.48
CA GLY A 40 -10.19 -3.26 -0.26
C GLY A 40 -9.16 -2.13 -0.17
N GLU A 41 -9.39 -1.12 0.68
CA GLU A 41 -8.44 -0.06 0.97
C GLU A 41 -7.14 -0.63 1.54
N LYS A 42 -5.99 -0.07 1.11
CA LYS A 42 -4.66 -0.54 1.48
C LYS A 42 -3.90 0.57 2.18
N LEU A 43 -3.44 0.30 3.39
CA LEU A 43 -2.59 1.20 4.16
C LEU A 43 -1.15 0.69 4.12
N PHE A 44 -0.27 1.54 3.62
CA PHE A 44 1.17 1.28 3.56
C PHE A 44 1.88 2.07 4.66
N VAL A 45 2.98 1.51 5.20
CA VAL A 45 3.84 2.23 6.14
C VAL A 45 4.69 3.27 5.42
N LEU A 46 5.05 4.36 6.11
CA LEU A 46 5.81 5.47 5.52
C LEU A 46 7.12 5.01 4.85
N GLU A 47 7.84 4.06 5.46
CA GLU A 47 9.07 3.51 4.87
C GLU A 47 8.83 2.89 3.47
N MET A 48 7.67 2.28 3.23
CA MET A 48 7.34 1.74 1.92
C MET A 48 7.09 2.85 0.90
N VAL A 49 6.53 3.97 1.34
CA VAL A 49 6.29 5.14 0.48
C VAL A 49 7.61 5.78 0.08
N ASP A 50 8.55 5.94 1.01
CA ASP A 50 9.88 6.51 0.74
C ASP A 50 10.66 5.66 -0.28
N ARG A 51 10.69 4.34 -0.10
CA ARG A 51 11.34 3.43 -1.06
C ARG A 51 10.68 3.45 -2.44
N LEU A 52 9.36 3.57 -2.49
CA LEU A 52 8.62 3.73 -3.74
C LEU A 52 9.06 5.00 -4.47
N GLN A 53 9.17 6.10 -3.74
CA GLN A 53 9.62 7.39 -4.26
C GLN A 53 11.06 7.33 -4.77
N GLU A 54 11.98 6.66 -4.07
CA GLU A 54 13.35 6.40 -4.54
C GLU A 54 13.36 5.62 -5.87
N ILE A 55 12.56 4.54 -5.98
CA ILE A 55 12.47 3.73 -7.20
C ILE A 55 11.90 4.53 -8.37
N ILE A 56 10.87 5.34 -8.12
CA ILE A 56 10.15 6.08 -9.15
C ILE A 56 10.94 7.31 -9.62
N TRP A 57 11.53 8.06 -8.69
CA TRP A 57 12.23 9.32 -8.96
C TRP A 57 13.75 9.18 -9.09
N GLY A 58 14.32 8.02 -8.73
CA GLY A 58 15.75 7.74 -8.85
C GLY A 58 16.63 8.60 -7.96
N GLN A 59 16.17 8.92 -6.74
CA GLN A 59 16.98 9.64 -5.74
C GLN A 59 17.80 8.69 -4.89
#